data_AF-A0A7Z9LHX1-F1
#
_entry.id   AF-A0A7Z9LHX1-F1
#
_cell.length_a   1.000
_cell.length_b   1.000
_cell.length_c   1.000
_cell.angle_alpha   90.00
_cell.angle_beta   90.00
_cell.angle_gamma   90.00
#
_symmetry.space_group_name_H-M   'P 1'
#
loop_
_entity.id
_entity.type
_entity.pdbx_description
1 polymer ?
#
loop_
_entity_poly.entity_id
_entity_poly.type
_entity_poly.pdbx_seq_one_letter_code
_entity_poly.pdbx_strand_id
1 'polypeptide(L)'
;MRKVHPDQLEMHKTFGNGKLKPDKNISISRRTFLHKSIVSGGVVGAATYGWWPLINTIDIAHAAGNVNFAWVSDTHLYPKSLNTRFVDKAERAFKEIEAMKPDFMMFGGDLAQKGDPVELRLGAQLLKAVTVPKYFIPGEHDWYLDMGKLWNSEFGESPWSKNINGIHFVGLNTVGQAPDYWSAKKMSPK
;
A
#
# COMPACT_ATOMS: atom_id res chain seq x y z
N MET A 1 -10.91 4.32 42.87
CA MET A 1 -10.66 5.17 41.68
C MET A 1 -10.74 4.28 40.44
N ARG A 2 -11.64 4.56 39.49
CA ARG A 2 -11.77 3.77 38.24
C ARG A 2 -10.60 4.10 37.30
N LYS A 3 -9.92 3.08 36.77
CA LYS A 3 -8.87 3.25 35.76
C LYS A 3 -9.51 3.78 34.48
N VAL A 4 -9.04 4.93 34.01
CA VAL A 4 -9.44 5.53 32.73
C VAL A 4 -8.78 4.74 31.61
N HIS A 5 -9.54 4.36 30.58
CA HIS A 5 -9.03 3.58 29.46
C HIS A 5 -8.00 4.40 28.65
N PRO A 6 -6.88 3.83 28.19
CA PRO A 6 -5.82 4.56 27.47
C PRO A 6 -6.37 5.34 26.25
N ASP A 7 -7.33 4.78 25.54
CA ASP A 7 -7.99 5.45 24.41
C ASP A 7 -8.71 6.75 24.81
N GLN A 8 -9.25 6.83 26.04
CA GLN A 8 -9.88 8.06 26.55
C GLN A 8 -8.85 9.15 26.83
N LEU A 9 -7.63 8.79 27.24
CA LEU A 9 -6.52 9.74 27.45
C LEU A 9 -6.00 10.29 26.13
N GLU A 10 -5.91 9.45 25.10
CA GLU A 10 -5.48 9.87 23.76
C GLU A 10 -6.50 10.83 23.13
N MET A 11 -7.79 10.49 23.20
CA MET A 11 -8.87 11.37 22.72
C MET A 11 -8.90 12.73 23.44
N HIS A 12 -8.64 12.75 24.75
CA HIS A 12 -8.63 14.00 25.53
C HIS A 12 -7.48 14.93 25.12
N LYS A 13 -6.34 14.37 24.69
CA LYS A 13 -5.19 15.12 24.15
C LYS A 13 -5.48 15.66 22.75
N THR A 14 -6.15 14.89 21.90
CA THR A 14 -6.38 15.26 20.49
C THR A 14 -7.47 16.33 20.33
N PHE A 15 -8.55 16.29 21.12
CA PHE A 15 -9.66 17.25 21.01
C PHE A 15 -9.52 18.50 21.88
N GLY A 16 -8.35 18.69 22.51
CA GLY A 16 -7.92 19.96 23.11
C GLY A 16 -8.96 20.65 23.98
N ASN A 17 -9.45 19.98 25.04
CA ASN A 17 -10.40 20.54 26.03
C ASN A 17 -11.64 21.27 25.44
N GLY A 18 -11.98 21.04 24.17
CA GLY A 18 -13.13 21.65 23.52
C GLY A 18 -14.44 21.14 24.11
N LYS A 19 -15.48 21.99 24.08
CA LYS A 19 -16.83 21.69 24.59
C LYS A 19 -17.57 20.57 23.83
N LEU A 20 -16.95 19.97 22.82
CA LEU A 20 -17.50 18.86 22.04
C LEU A 20 -16.82 17.56 22.46
N LYS A 21 -17.57 16.71 23.16
CA LYS A 21 -17.17 15.33 23.47
C LYS A 21 -17.97 14.39 22.55
N PRO A 22 -17.35 13.40 21.90
CA PRO A 22 -18.07 12.37 21.16
C PRO A 22 -19.02 11.61 22.10
N ASP A 23 -20.11 11.07 21.54
CA ASP A 23 -21.03 10.21 22.28
C ASP A 23 -20.26 9.04 22.92
N LYS A 24 -20.54 8.76 24.19
CA LYS A 24 -19.88 7.71 24.99
C LYS A 24 -20.05 6.30 24.38
N ASN A 25 -20.98 6.14 23.45
CA ASN A 25 -21.26 4.88 22.77
C ASN A 25 -20.48 4.70 21.46
N ILE A 26 -19.68 5.68 21.03
CA ILE A 26 -18.90 5.58 19.78
C ILE A 26 -17.45 5.19 20.12
N SER A 27 -17.18 3.88 20.21
CA SER A 27 -15.82 3.35 20.13
C SER A 27 -15.54 2.94 18.68
N ILE A 28 -14.88 3.81 17.91
CA ILE A 28 -14.37 3.42 16.59
C ILE A 28 -13.00 2.78 16.81
N SER A 29 -12.97 1.45 16.90
CA SER A 29 -11.68 0.73 16.92
C SER A 29 -11.00 0.86 15.56
N ARG A 30 -9.65 0.75 15.49
CA ARG A 30 -8.91 0.73 14.21
C ARG A 30 -9.45 -0.31 13.23
N ARG A 31 -9.90 -1.45 13.76
CA ARG A 31 -10.57 -2.53 13.01
C ARG A 31 -11.95 -2.10 12.50
N THR A 32 -12.74 -1.42 13.32
CA THR A 32 -14.05 -0.88 12.92
C THR A 32 -13.90 0.22 11.88
N PHE A 33 -12.88 1.07 12.01
CA PHE A 33 -12.51 2.05 11.00
C PHE A 33 -12.18 1.35 9.70
N LEU A 34 -11.16 0.48 9.64
CA LEU A 34 -10.78 -0.23 8.41
C LEU A 34 -11.95 -1.03 7.79
N HIS A 35 -12.71 -1.76 8.59
CA HIS A 35 -13.88 -2.49 8.08
C HIS A 35 -14.95 -1.54 7.52
N LYS A 36 -15.25 -0.43 8.20
CA LYS A 36 -16.26 0.53 7.72
C LYS A 36 -15.74 1.37 6.55
N SER A 37 -14.45 1.69 6.50
CA SER A 37 -13.79 2.38 5.39
C SER A 37 -13.81 1.55 4.10
N ILE A 38 -13.62 0.23 4.21
CA ILE A 38 -13.73 -0.71 3.09
C ILE A 38 -15.18 -0.85 2.64
N VAL A 39 -16.13 -0.97 3.57
CA VAL A 39 -17.57 -1.04 3.26
C VAL A 39 -18.09 0.28 2.67
N SER A 40 -17.58 1.43 3.10
CA SER A 40 -17.90 2.73 2.51
C SER A 40 -17.18 2.97 1.18
N GLY A 41 -15.98 2.42 0.98
CA GLY A 41 -15.20 2.58 -0.26
C GLY A 41 -15.76 1.81 -1.46
N GLY A 42 -16.59 0.78 -1.22
CA GLY A 42 -17.25 0.01 -2.28
C GLY A 42 -18.53 0.63 -2.87
N VAL A 43 -19.00 1.78 -2.38
CA VAL A 43 -20.30 2.38 -2.82
C VAL A 43 -20.22 3.87 -3.20
N VAL A 44 -19.07 4.54 -3.07
CA VAL A 44 -18.98 5.94 -3.51
C VAL A 44 -18.81 6.08 -5.01
N GLY A 45 -19.93 6.15 -5.72
CA GLY A 45 -20.02 7.35 -6.49
C GLY A 45 -21.24 7.70 -7.35
N ALA A 46 -21.55 9.00 -7.29
CA ALA A 46 -21.87 9.91 -8.39
C ALA A 46 -22.15 11.34 -7.85
N ALA A 47 -21.51 12.34 -8.47
CA ALA A 47 -21.85 13.78 -8.52
C ALA A 47 -21.88 14.65 -7.23
N THR A 48 -20.97 15.64 -7.14
CA THR A 48 -21.31 17.04 -6.82
C THR A 48 -20.34 18.04 -7.46
N TYR A 49 -20.85 18.80 -8.44
CA TYR A 49 -20.31 20.09 -8.84
C TYR A 49 -20.49 21.10 -7.69
N GLY A 50 -19.41 21.69 -7.19
CA GLY A 50 -19.49 22.72 -6.15
C GLY A 50 -18.14 23.38 -5.89
N TRP A 51 -18.11 24.71 -5.96
CA TRP A 51 -16.93 25.58 -5.94
C TRP A 51 -16.29 25.72 -4.53
N TRP A 52 -15.69 24.65 -4.00
CA TRP A 52 -14.82 24.62 -2.81
C TRP A 52 -13.90 23.39 -2.94
N PRO A 53 -12.63 23.38 -2.48
CA PRO A 53 -11.76 22.21 -2.62
C PRO A 53 -12.14 21.16 -1.57
N LEU A 54 -13.33 20.58 -1.72
CA LEU A 54 -13.77 19.39 -1.03
C LEU A 54 -13.40 18.21 -1.93
N ILE A 55 -12.72 17.24 -1.32
CA ILE A 55 -12.35 15.94 -1.87
C ILE A 55 -13.43 15.46 -2.85
N ASN A 56 -13.02 15.28 -4.12
CA ASN A 56 -13.90 14.97 -5.25
C ASN A 56 -14.90 13.86 -4.95
N THR A 57 -16.14 14.04 -5.39
CA THR A 57 -17.10 12.94 -5.51
C THR A 57 -16.57 11.94 -6.54
N ILE A 58 -16.24 10.74 -6.08
CA ILE A 58 -16.03 9.58 -6.94
C ILE A 58 -17.40 9.25 -7.55
N ASP A 59 -17.42 8.74 -8.78
CA ASP A 59 -18.58 8.18 -9.47
C ASP A 59 -18.35 6.65 -9.56
N ILE A 60 -19.23 5.80 -9.01
CA ILE A 60 -19.07 4.34 -9.09
C ILE A 60 -19.84 3.89 -10.30
N ALA A 61 -19.07 3.71 -11.37
CA ALA A 61 -19.44 2.74 -12.38
C ALA A 61 -19.70 1.42 -11.66
N HIS A 62 -20.94 0.93 -11.71
CA HIS A 62 -21.23 -0.47 -11.38
C HIS A 62 -20.28 -1.31 -12.23
N ALA A 63 -19.29 -1.91 -11.60
CA ALA A 63 -18.38 -2.81 -12.27
C ALA A 63 -19.22 -3.92 -12.91
N ALA A 64 -18.90 -4.28 -14.16
CA ALA A 64 -19.58 -5.37 -14.86
C ALA A 64 -19.39 -6.74 -14.16
N GLY A 65 -18.52 -6.81 -13.13
CA GLY A 65 -18.36 -7.96 -12.24
C GLY A 65 -17.67 -7.59 -10.93
N ASN A 66 -17.70 -8.50 -9.96
CA ASN A 66 -16.93 -8.39 -8.72
C ASN A 66 -15.45 -8.68 -9.00
N VAL A 67 -14.55 -7.95 -8.34
CA VAL A 67 -13.10 -8.18 -8.37
C VAL A 67 -12.59 -8.29 -6.95
N ASN A 68 -11.87 -9.36 -6.65
CA ASN A 68 -11.17 -9.58 -5.39
C ASN A 68 -9.67 -9.58 -5.66
N PHE A 69 -8.93 -8.66 -5.05
CA PHE A 69 -7.48 -8.62 -5.18
C PHE A 69 -6.80 -8.55 -3.81
N ALA A 70 -5.58 -9.08 -3.73
CA ALA A 70 -4.73 -8.93 -2.56
C ALA A 70 -3.81 -7.71 -2.73
N TRP A 71 -3.61 -6.96 -1.65
CA TRP A 71 -2.62 -5.87 -1.58
C TRP A 71 -1.57 -6.20 -0.53
N VAL A 72 -0.31 -6.18 -0.92
CA VAL A 72 0.85 -6.36 -0.03
C VAL A 72 1.87 -5.26 -0.35
N SER A 73 2.61 -4.79 0.64
CA SER A 73 3.56 -3.68 0.51
C SER A 73 4.59 -3.75 1.64
N ASP A 74 5.67 -2.98 1.53
CA ASP A 74 6.59 -2.68 2.62
C ASP A 74 7.17 -3.95 3.28
N THR A 75 7.58 -4.92 2.47
CA THR A 75 8.23 -6.12 3.00
C THR A 75 9.62 -5.84 3.53
N HIS A 76 10.28 -4.77 3.04
CA HIS A 76 11.59 -4.30 3.50
C HIS A 76 12.58 -5.48 3.68
N LEU A 77 12.73 -6.28 2.62
CA LEU A 77 13.50 -7.51 2.67
C LEU A 77 14.98 -7.20 2.88
N TYR A 78 15.57 -7.97 3.79
CA TYR A 78 17.02 -8.09 3.95
C TYR A 78 17.50 -9.42 3.36
N PRO A 79 18.81 -9.56 3.06
CA PRO A 79 19.39 -10.87 2.79
C PRO A 79 19.12 -11.83 3.96
N LYS A 80 18.78 -13.10 3.65
CA LYS A 80 18.49 -14.12 4.68
C LYS A 80 19.63 -14.30 5.69
N SER A 81 20.88 -14.09 5.27
CA SER A 81 22.06 -14.14 6.14
C SER A 81 22.09 -13.05 7.20
N LEU A 82 21.40 -11.93 6.97
CA LEU A 82 21.34 -10.80 7.89
C LEU A 82 20.12 -10.89 8.81
N ASN A 83 18.93 -11.17 8.25
CA ASN A 83 17.70 -11.24 9.03
C ASN A 83 16.63 -12.08 8.30
N THR A 84 16.12 -13.11 8.97
CA THR A 84 15.05 -13.95 8.40
C THR A 84 13.65 -13.43 8.72
N ARG A 85 13.46 -12.64 9.78
CA ARG A 85 12.13 -12.24 10.29
C ARG A 85 11.26 -11.55 9.23
N PHE A 86 11.86 -10.71 8.40
CA PHE A 86 11.14 -10.03 7.31
C PHE A 86 10.77 -11.01 6.21
N VAL A 87 11.68 -11.91 5.86
CA VAL A 87 11.44 -12.96 4.88
C VAL A 87 10.35 -13.93 5.35
N ASP A 88 10.39 -14.37 6.60
CA ASP A 88 9.42 -15.30 7.18
C ASP A 88 7.99 -14.71 7.16
N LYS A 89 7.88 -13.40 7.41
CA LYS A 89 6.60 -12.67 7.31
C LYS A 89 6.12 -12.54 5.87
N ALA A 90 7.01 -12.19 4.94
CA ALA A 90 6.68 -12.08 3.52
C ALA A 90 6.25 -13.45 2.96
N GLU A 91 6.99 -14.52 3.25
CA GLU A 91 6.65 -15.89 2.86
C GLU A 91 5.28 -16.32 3.40
N ARG A 92 4.98 -15.97 4.65
CA ARG A 92 3.65 -16.22 5.24
C ARG A 92 2.55 -15.47 4.50
N ALA A 93 2.72 -14.16 4.27
CA ALA A 93 1.74 -13.36 3.56
C ALA A 93 1.48 -13.89 2.14
N PHE A 94 2.53 -14.26 1.41
CA PHE A 94 2.42 -14.84 0.08
C PHE A 94 1.70 -16.20 0.08
N LYS A 95 1.96 -17.05 1.06
CA LYS A 95 1.23 -18.32 1.24
C LYS A 95 -0.26 -18.08 1.54
N GLU A 96 -0.58 -17.10 2.38
CA GLU A 96 -1.98 -16.75 2.69
C GLU A 96 -2.70 -16.21 1.44
N ILE A 97 -2.04 -15.36 0.64
CA ILE A 97 -2.58 -14.85 -0.63
C ILE A 97 -2.81 -16.00 -1.62
N GLU A 98 -1.84 -16.88 -1.78
CA GLU A 98 -1.95 -18.05 -2.66
C GLU A 98 -3.08 -18.99 -2.23
N ALA A 99 -3.32 -19.16 -0.92
CA ALA A 99 -4.45 -19.94 -0.41
C ALA A 99 -5.81 -19.27 -0.65
N MET A 100 -5.87 -17.92 -0.63
CA MET A 100 -7.10 -17.17 -0.92
C MET A 100 -7.47 -17.17 -2.41
N LYS A 101 -6.49 -17.36 -3.31
CA LYS A 101 -6.69 -17.31 -4.78
C LYS A 101 -7.49 -16.09 -5.26
N PRO A 102 -7.06 -14.85 -4.95
CA PRO A 102 -7.71 -13.66 -5.50
C PRO A 102 -7.55 -13.59 -7.04
N ASP A 103 -8.32 -12.73 -7.71
CA ASP A 103 -8.22 -12.52 -9.16
C ASP A 103 -6.83 -12.05 -9.58
N PHE A 104 -6.17 -11.27 -8.71
CA PHE A 104 -4.77 -10.86 -8.83
C PHE A 104 -4.21 -10.35 -7.50
N MET A 105 -2.91 -10.07 -7.49
CA MET A 105 -2.21 -9.42 -6.39
C MET A 105 -1.56 -8.12 -6.87
N MET A 106 -1.61 -7.08 -6.04
CA MET A 106 -0.78 -5.88 -6.20
C MET A 106 0.31 -5.83 -5.12
N PHE A 107 1.52 -5.48 -5.53
CA PHE A 107 2.62 -5.17 -4.64
C PHE A 107 2.88 -3.65 -4.64
N GLY A 108 2.73 -3.01 -3.49
CA GLY A 108 2.65 -1.56 -3.31
C GLY A 108 3.96 -0.83 -3.02
N GLY A 109 5.10 -1.43 -3.33
CA GLY A 109 6.43 -0.83 -3.14
C GLY A 109 7.12 -1.24 -1.85
N ASP A 110 8.37 -0.82 -1.72
CA ASP A 110 9.30 -1.14 -0.65
C ASP A 110 9.44 -2.65 -0.41
N LEU A 111 9.71 -3.35 -1.52
CA LEU A 111 9.99 -4.78 -1.47
C LEU A 111 11.34 -5.01 -0.78
N ALA A 112 12.39 -4.30 -1.23
CA ALA A 112 13.73 -4.35 -0.67
C ALA A 112 13.94 -3.26 0.38
N GLN A 113 14.86 -3.48 1.31
CA GLN A 113 15.21 -2.46 2.29
C GLN A 113 16.17 -1.40 1.71
N LYS A 114 17.01 -1.76 0.75
CA LYS A 114 18.05 -0.88 0.19
C LYS A 114 18.05 -0.84 -1.35
N GLY A 115 17.15 -1.59 -1.98
CA GLY A 115 17.14 -1.77 -3.43
C GLY A 115 18.31 -2.64 -3.92
N ASP A 116 18.99 -3.34 -2.99
CA ASP A 116 20.13 -4.18 -3.33
C ASP A 116 19.69 -5.34 -4.24
N PRO A 117 20.47 -5.71 -5.27
CA PRO A 117 20.13 -6.82 -6.15
C PRO A 117 19.84 -8.15 -5.44
N VAL A 118 20.49 -8.41 -4.31
CA VAL A 118 20.25 -9.61 -3.49
C VAL A 118 18.85 -9.57 -2.88
N GLU A 119 18.41 -8.41 -2.39
CA GLU A 119 17.11 -8.21 -1.76
C GLU A 119 15.97 -8.27 -2.79
N LEU A 120 16.12 -7.59 -3.92
CA LEU A 120 15.13 -7.56 -5.01
C LEU A 120 14.93 -8.96 -5.62
N ARG A 121 16.02 -9.67 -5.92
CA ARG A 121 15.97 -11.05 -6.46
C ARG A 121 15.42 -12.04 -5.45
N LEU A 122 15.71 -11.85 -4.16
CA LEU A 122 15.10 -12.65 -3.10
C LEU A 122 13.58 -12.46 -3.12
N GLY A 123 13.07 -11.23 -3.15
CA GLY A 123 11.63 -11.01 -3.23
C GLY A 123 11.01 -11.58 -4.51
N ALA A 124 11.66 -11.42 -5.66
CA ALA A 124 11.24 -12.04 -6.92
C ALA A 124 11.16 -13.57 -6.80
N GLN A 125 12.11 -14.21 -6.09
CA GLN A 125 12.07 -15.64 -5.79
C GLN A 125 10.90 -16.01 -4.88
N LEU A 126 10.67 -15.27 -3.79
CA LEU A 126 9.57 -15.54 -2.86
C LEU A 126 8.19 -15.38 -3.53
N LEU A 127 8.05 -14.38 -4.39
CA LEU A 127 6.84 -14.09 -5.16
C LEU A 127 6.49 -15.17 -6.19
N LYS A 128 7.37 -16.15 -6.46
CA LYS A 128 7.03 -17.34 -7.27
C LYS A 128 6.00 -18.22 -6.57
N ALA A 129 5.85 -18.12 -5.25
CA ALA A 129 4.83 -18.86 -4.50
C ALA A 129 3.39 -18.39 -4.79
N VAL A 130 3.22 -17.16 -5.26
CA VAL A 130 1.91 -16.59 -5.63
C VAL A 130 1.71 -16.81 -7.12
N THR A 131 0.72 -17.64 -7.51
CA THR A 131 0.53 -18.01 -8.93
C THR A 131 -0.48 -17.14 -9.66
N VAL A 132 -1.29 -16.37 -8.93
CA VAL A 132 -2.25 -15.42 -9.53
C VAL A 132 -1.48 -14.29 -10.25
N PRO A 133 -2.13 -13.56 -11.19
CA PRO A 133 -1.52 -12.38 -11.81
C PRO A 133 -1.01 -11.39 -10.76
N LYS A 134 0.15 -10.77 -11.01
CA LYS A 134 0.81 -9.84 -10.10
C LYS A 134 1.09 -8.53 -10.80
N TYR A 135 0.84 -7.42 -10.13
CA TYR A 135 1.17 -6.09 -10.60
C TYR A 135 1.97 -5.32 -9.55
N PHE A 136 3.00 -4.62 -9.99
CA PHE A 136 4.02 -4.07 -9.10
C PHE A 136 4.10 -2.56 -9.22
N ILE A 137 4.21 -1.88 -8.08
CA ILE A 137 4.47 -0.45 -7.98
C ILE A 137 5.77 -0.31 -7.18
N PRO A 138 6.80 0.41 -7.67
CA PRO A 138 8.03 0.59 -6.91
C PRO A 138 7.83 1.52 -5.72
N GLY A 139 8.53 1.25 -4.62
CA GLY A 139 8.74 2.19 -3.52
C GLY A 139 10.09 2.89 -3.60
N GLU A 140 10.34 3.85 -2.71
CA GLU A 140 11.60 4.59 -2.69
C GLU A 140 12.81 3.68 -2.46
N HIS A 141 12.65 2.66 -1.62
CA HIS A 141 13.72 1.75 -1.28
C HIS A 141 14.08 0.84 -2.45
N ASP A 142 13.16 0.63 -3.39
CA ASP A 142 13.37 -0.20 -4.57
C ASP A 142 14.04 0.54 -5.74
N TRP A 143 14.04 1.87 -5.70
CA TRP A 143 14.30 2.69 -6.89
C TRP A 143 15.70 3.30 -6.92
N TYR A 144 16.15 3.90 -5.82
CA TYR A 144 17.25 4.87 -5.88
C TYR A 144 18.64 4.27 -6.13
N LEU A 145 18.86 2.98 -5.89
CA LEU A 145 20.19 2.37 -6.05
C LEU A 145 20.65 2.36 -7.51
N ASP A 146 19.75 2.09 -8.45
CA ASP A 146 20.06 2.03 -9.89
C ASP A 146 19.05 2.78 -10.77
N MET A 147 18.25 3.65 -10.15
CA MET A 147 17.14 4.39 -10.76
C MET A 147 16.08 3.47 -11.37
N GLY A 148 15.75 2.38 -10.66
CA GLY A 148 14.69 1.45 -11.00
C GLY A 148 15.02 0.48 -12.14
N LYS A 149 16.28 0.38 -12.58
CA LYS A 149 16.67 -0.49 -13.70
C LYS A 149 16.43 -1.96 -13.37
N LEU A 150 16.92 -2.43 -12.22
CA LEU A 150 16.72 -3.80 -11.79
C LEU A 150 15.27 -4.05 -11.39
N TRP A 151 14.62 -3.09 -10.73
CA TRP A 151 13.20 -3.19 -10.44
C TRP A 151 12.38 -3.46 -11.70
N ASN A 152 12.54 -2.64 -12.74
CA ASN A 152 11.80 -2.78 -13.99
C ASN A 152 12.13 -4.11 -14.69
N SER A 153 13.37 -4.58 -14.59
CA SER A 153 13.78 -5.87 -15.14
C SER A 153 13.12 -7.06 -14.45
N GLU A 154 12.91 -7.01 -13.14
CA GLU A 154 12.34 -8.12 -12.36
C GLU A 154 10.81 -8.08 -12.31
N PHE A 155 10.23 -6.88 -12.27
CA PHE A 155 8.81 -6.66 -11.93
C PHE A 155 7.99 -5.98 -13.04
N GLY A 156 8.65 -5.54 -14.11
CA GLY A 156 8.04 -4.80 -15.20
C GLY A 156 8.02 -3.29 -14.96
N GLU A 157 7.72 -2.54 -16.03
CA GLU A 157 7.73 -1.08 -16.00
C GLU A 157 6.55 -0.50 -15.21
N SER A 158 6.79 0.65 -14.59
CA SER A 158 5.80 1.50 -13.95
C SER A 158 5.99 2.95 -14.43
N PRO A 159 4.93 3.72 -14.72
CA PRO A 159 3.52 3.43 -14.47
C PRO A 159 2.92 2.41 -15.43
N TRP A 160 1.81 1.79 -15.03
CA TRP A 160 1.04 0.87 -15.86
C TRP A 160 -0.46 1.09 -15.68
N SER A 161 -1.25 0.65 -16.66
CA SER A 161 -2.70 0.57 -16.55
C SER A 161 -3.23 -0.75 -17.09
N LYS A 162 -4.29 -1.29 -16.47
CA LYS A 162 -4.88 -2.60 -16.81
C LYS A 162 -6.39 -2.55 -16.63
N ASN A 163 -7.12 -3.23 -17.50
CA ASN A 163 -8.55 -3.49 -17.32
C ASN A 163 -8.72 -4.92 -16.81
N ILE A 164 -9.43 -5.10 -15.68
CA ILE A 164 -9.68 -6.40 -15.06
C ILE A 164 -11.17 -6.47 -14.72
N ASN A 165 -11.88 -7.43 -15.34
CA ASN A 165 -13.32 -7.63 -15.18
C ASN A 165 -14.16 -6.33 -15.31
N GLY A 166 -13.76 -5.45 -16.24
CA GLY A 166 -14.45 -4.17 -16.50
C GLY A 166 -14.06 -3.02 -15.57
N ILE A 167 -13.14 -3.23 -14.62
CA ILE A 167 -12.57 -2.18 -13.75
C ILE A 167 -11.20 -1.77 -14.28
N HIS A 168 -10.96 -0.46 -14.37
CA HIS A 168 -9.67 0.10 -14.79
C HIS A 168 -8.76 0.35 -13.59
N PHE A 169 -7.62 -0.33 -13.53
CA PHE A 169 -6.57 -0.17 -12.52
C PHE A 169 -5.39 0.60 -13.10
N VAL A 170 -4.85 1.52 -12.31
CA VAL A 170 -3.67 2.31 -12.64
C VAL A 170 -2.65 2.18 -11.52
N GLY A 171 -1.45 1.69 -11.83
CA GLY A 171 -0.29 1.71 -10.95
C GLY A 171 0.60 2.89 -11.31
N LEU A 172 0.75 3.83 -10.38
CA LEU A 172 1.58 5.02 -10.58
C LEU A 172 2.91 4.86 -9.87
N ASN A 173 4.00 5.13 -10.58
CA ASN A 173 5.30 5.32 -9.96
C ASN A 173 5.36 6.72 -9.36
N THR A 174 5.26 6.84 -8.03
CA THR A 174 5.41 8.11 -7.32
C THR A 174 6.87 8.42 -6.99
N VAL A 175 7.78 7.52 -7.32
CA VAL A 175 9.22 7.59 -7.02
C VAL A 175 9.97 8.10 -8.24
N GLY A 176 10.98 8.94 -8.03
CA GLY A 176 11.82 9.46 -9.12
C GLY A 176 11.12 10.38 -10.12
N GLN A 177 9.85 10.73 -9.92
CA GLN A 177 9.12 11.72 -10.75
C GLN A 177 9.33 13.16 -10.25
N ALA A 178 9.67 13.32 -8.98
CA ALA A 178 10.04 14.63 -8.43
C ALA A 178 11.52 14.93 -8.75
N PRO A 179 11.89 16.21 -8.89
CA PRO A 179 13.29 16.61 -8.88
C PRO A 179 13.99 15.97 -7.67
N ASP A 180 15.22 15.49 -7.87
CA ASP A 180 15.96 14.84 -6.80
C ASP A 180 16.31 15.85 -5.70
N TYR A 181 15.57 15.78 -4.59
CA TYR A 181 15.81 16.56 -3.38
C TYR A 181 16.57 15.76 -2.31
N TRP A 182 16.81 14.48 -2.55
CA TRP A 182 17.31 13.52 -1.56
C TRP A 182 18.79 13.21 -1.74
N SER A 183 19.31 13.27 -2.97
CA SER A 183 20.76 13.24 -3.17
C SER A 183 21.38 14.58 -2.78
N ALA A 184 22.54 14.51 -2.13
CA ALA A 184 23.32 15.72 -1.89
C ALA A 184 23.66 16.35 -3.25
N LYS A 185 23.48 17.68 -3.37
CA LYS A 185 23.88 18.42 -4.58
C LYS A 185 25.29 17.99 -4.98
N LYS A 186 25.45 17.50 -6.22
CA LYS A 186 26.68 16.99 -6.84
C LYS A 186 27.04 15.51 -6.54
N MET A 187 26.12 14.69 -6.04
CA MET A 187 26.31 13.24 -6.10
C MET A 187 26.17 12.73 -7.53
N SER A 188 27.22 12.11 -8.06
CA SER A 188 27.17 11.33 -9.30
C SER A 188 26.91 9.86 -8.96
N PRO A 189 26.08 9.13 -9.73
CA PRO A 189 26.06 7.67 -9.70
C PRO A 189 27.46 7.21 -10.08
N LYS A 190 28.21 6.65 -9.13
CA LYS A 190 29.47 5.97 -9.44
C LYS A 190 29.18 4.53 -9.83
#